data_AF-H3DMJ4-F1
#
_entry.id   AF-H3DMJ4-F1
#
_cell.length_a   1.000
_cell.length_b   1.000
_cell.length_c   1.000
_cell.angle_alpha   90.00
_cell.angle_beta   90.00
_cell.angle_gamma   90.00
#
_symmetry.space_group_name_H-M   'P 1'
#
loop_
_entity.id
_entity.type
_entity.pdbx_description
1 polymer ?
#
loop_
_entity_poly.entity_id
_entity_poly.type
_entity_poly.pdbx_seq_one_letter_code
_entity_poly.pdbx_strand_id
1 'polypeptide(L)'
;GMLHRWDDSQRYLSDNPDLVCEETANYLVIMCIDLEVEEKHALMEQVAHQTIVMQFILELAKSLKVDPRGCFRQFFEKIKTADQQYQDAFNDELESFKERVRGRAKIRIEKAMKEYEEEERQKRLGPGGLDPVEVYESLPPEMQKCFDEKDIQMLQDVITKMDPT
;
A
#
# COMPACT_ATOMS: atom_id res chain seq x y z
N GLY A 1 -3.23 1.57 -19.08
CA GLY A 1 -3.85 1.62 -17.74
C GLY A 1 -5.36 1.41 -17.78
N MET A 2 -6.14 2.28 -18.41
CA MET A 2 -7.61 2.30 -18.23
C MET A 2 -8.42 1.47 -19.24
N LEU A 3 -7.77 0.93 -20.28
CA LEU A 3 -8.43 0.04 -21.24
C LEU A 3 -8.76 -1.32 -20.59
N HIS A 4 -9.69 -2.06 -21.19
CA HIS A 4 -10.08 -3.38 -20.69
C HIS A 4 -10.18 -4.41 -21.81
N ARG A 5 -10.86 -4.06 -22.90
CA ARG A 5 -11.03 -4.96 -24.03
C ARG A 5 -9.70 -5.25 -24.72
N TRP A 6 -9.46 -6.54 -25.00
CA TRP A 6 -8.24 -7.01 -25.65
C TRP A 6 -7.94 -6.32 -26.98
N ASP A 7 -8.98 -6.14 -27.82
CA ASP A 7 -8.84 -5.48 -29.11
C ASP A 7 -8.41 -4.01 -28.97
N ASP A 8 -8.95 -3.30 -27.97
CA ASP A 8 -8.63 -1.89 -27.73
C ASP A 8 -7.19 -1.76 -27.21
N SER A 9 -6.78 -2.61 -26.26
CA SER A 9 -5.39 -2.64 -25.77
C SER A 9 -4.39 -3.00 -26.88
N GLN A 10 -4.69 -4.01 -27.70
CA GLN A 10 -3.83 -4.40 -28.82
C GLN A 10 -3.70 -3.29 -29.87
N ARG A 11 -4.80 -2.61 -30.18
CA ARG A 11 -4.82 -1.46 -31.09
C ARG A 11 -3.98 -0.31 -30.53
N TYR A 12 -4.22 0.07 -29.28
CA TYR A 12 -3.51 1.17 -28.65
C TYR A 12 -1.99 0.95 -28.59
N LEU A 13 -1.55 -0.27 -28.29
CA LEU A 13 -0.12 -0.64 -28.32
C LEU A 13 0.44 -0.74 -29.74
N SER A 14 -0.39 -1.04 -30.75
CA SER A 14 0.04 -1.00 -32.15
C SER A 14 0.27 0.45 -32.62
N ASP A 15 -0.58 1.36 -32.18
CA ASP A 15 -0.47 2.80 -32.48
C ASP A 15 0.66 3.46 -31.67
N ASN A 16 1.03 2.89 -30.51
CA ASN A 16 2.07 3.40 -29.62
C ASN A 16 3.04 2.29 -29.16
N PRO A 17 3.88 1.72 -30.04
CA PRO A 17 4.74 0.59 -29.69
C PRO A 17 5.77 0.88 -28.61
N ASP A 18 6.19 2.14 -28.46
CA ASP A 18 7.17 2.55 -27.45
C ASP A 18 6.70 2.32 -26.01
N LEU A 19 5.38 2.20 -25.80
CA LEU A 19 4.80 1.87 -24.50
C LEU A 19 4.99 0.40 -24.10
N VAL A 20 5.37 -0.48 -25.05
CA VAL A 20 5.63 -1.88 -24.77
C VAL A 20 7.06 -2.02 -24.22
N CYS A 21 7.23 -1.71 -22.93
CA CYS A 21 8.51 -1.71 -22.23
C CYS A 21 8.37 -1.92 -20.72
N GLU A 22 9.49 -2.21 -20.05
CA GLU A 22 9.53 -2.43 -18.60
C GLU A 22 9.19 -1.16 -17.81
N GLU A 23 9.56 0.01 -18.32
CA GLU A 23 9.28 1.30 -17.69
C GLU A 23 7.76 1.55 -17.58
N THR A 24 7.00 1.22 -18.62
CA THR A 24 5.54 1.33 -18.59
C THR A 24 4.95 0.38 -17.56
N ALA A 25 5.42 -0.86 -17.48
CA ALA A 25 4.97 -1.80 -16.45
C ALA A 25 5.25 -1.26 -15.04
N ASN A 26 6.48 -0.79 -14.79
CA ASN A 26 6.88 -0.24 -13.50
C ASN A 26 6.05 0.99 -13.10
N TYR A 27 5.78 1.88 -14.05
CA TYR A 27 4.95 3.05 -13.82
C TYR A 27 3.50 2.66 -13.47
N LEU A 28 2.92 1.67 -14.16
CA LEU A 28 1.57 1.20 -13.86
C LEU A 28 1.48 0.56 -12.47
N VAL A 29 2.53 -0.15 -12.01
CA VAL A 29 2.60 -0.67 -10.64
C VAL A 29 2.55 0.46 -9.61
N ILE A 30 3.33 1.52 -9.81
CA ILE A 30 3.33 2.69 -8.92
C ILE A 30 1.95 3.35 -8.91
N MET A 31 1.34 3.53 -10.09
CA MET A 31 -0.01 4.07 -10.23
C MET A 31 -1.05 3.24 -9.48
N CYS A 32 -0.98 1.91 -9.52
CA CYS A 32 -1.88 1.06 -8.72
C CYS A 32 -1.76 1.34 -7.22
N ILE A 33 -0.54 1.51 -6.71
CA ILE A 33 -0.30 1.81 -5.29
C ILE A 33 -0.85 3.18 -4.93
N ASP A 34 -0.59 4.20 -5.75
CA ASP A 34 -1.09 5.55 -5.49
C ASP A 34 -2.63 5.59 -5.51
N LEU A 35 -3.26 4.93 -6.48
CA LEU A 35 -4.72 4.82 -6.54
C LEU A 35 -5.32 4.11 -5.32
N GLU A 36 -4.65 3.08 -4.81
CA GLU A 36 -5.09 2.38 -3.61
C GLU A 36 -4.95 3.25 -2.35
N VAL A 37 -3.88 4.03 -2.23
CA VAL A 37 -3.70 5.01 -1.15
C VAL A 37 -4.74 6.12 -1.22
N GLU A 38 -5.16 6.52 -2.43
CA GLU A 38 -6.23 7.50 -2.66
C GLU A 38 -7.66 6.92 -2.52
N GLU A 39 -7.81 5.68 -2.04
CA GLU A 39 -9.09 4.97 -1.90
C GLU A 39 -9.86 4.76 -3.22
N LYS A 40 -9.17 4.85 -4.36
CA LYS A 40 -9.74 4.65 -5.71
C LYS A 40 -9.68 3.18 -6.14
N HIS A 41 -10.23 2.29 -5.31
CA HIS A 41 -10.10 0.84 -5.46
C HIS A 41 -10.56 0.32 -6.84
N ALA A 42 -11.72 0.75 -7.32
CA ALA A 42 -12.24 0.29 -8.63
C ALA A 42 -11.32 0.68 -9.80
N LEU A 43 -10.70 1.87 -9.73
CA LEU A 43 -9.74 2.30 -10.75
C LEU A 43 -8.41 1.56 -10.61
N MET A 44 -7.96 1.29 -9.38
CA MET A 44 -6.79 0.45 -9.12
C MET A 44 -6.93 -0.92 -9.76
N GLU A 45 -8.08 -1.59 -9.60
CA GLU A 45 -8.32 -2.91 -10.18
C GLU A 45 -8.27 -2.91 -11.72
N GLN A 46 -8.82 -1.86 -12.35
CA GLN A 46 -8.74 -1.68 -13.80
C GLN A 46 -7.29 -1.49 -14.27
N VAL A 47 -6.51 -0.66 -13.57
CA VAL A 47 -5.09 -0.44 -13.91
C VAL A 47 -4.28 -1.71 -13.65
N ALA A 48 -4.56 -2.44 -12.57
CA ALA A 48 -3.90 -3.69 -12.21
C ALA A 48 -4.04 -4.74 -13.32
N HIS A 49 -5.24 -4.86 -13.90
CA HIS A 49 -5.45 -5.74 -15.05
C HIS A 49 -4.49 -5.40 -16.20
N GLN A 50 -4.39 -4.12 -16.61
CA GLN A 50 -3.47 -3.72 -17.68
C GLN A 50 -1.99 -3.84 -17.28
N THR A 51 -1.66 -3.75 -15.99
CA THR A 51 -0.31 -4.00 -15.49
C THR A 51 0.10 -5.45 -15.72
N ILE A 52 -0.76 -6.41 -15.37
CA ILE A 52 -0.50 -7.84 -15.60
C ILE A 52 -0.41 -8.15 -17.09
N VAL A 53 -1.25 -7.54 -17.92
CA VAL A 53 -1.15 -7.65 -19.39
C VAL A 53 0.23 -7.25 -19.89
N MET A 54 0.73 -6.09 -19.45
CA MET A 54 2.07 -5.65 -19.85
C MET A 54 3.16 -6.60 -19.34
N GLN A 55 3.05 -7.09 -18.10
CA GLN A 55 4.00 -8.05 -17.53
C GLN A 55 4.03 -9.37 -18.31
N PHE A 56 2.88 -9.92 -18.70
CA PHE A 56 2.80 -11.14 -19.51
C PHE A 56 3.36 -10.94 -20.91
N ILE A 57 3.15 -9.76 -21.52
CA ILE A 57 3.78 -9.42 -22.81
C ILE A 57 5.31 -9.45 -22.68
N LEU A 58 5.85 -8.82 -21.62
CA LEU A 58 7.28 -8.77 -21.37
C LEU A 58 7.86 -10.15 -21.03
N GLU A 59 7.12 -10.97 -20.29
CA GLU A 59 7.50 -12.35 -19.98
C GLU A 59 7.54 -13.22 -21.23
N LEU A 60 6.52 -13.14 -22.09
CA LEU A 60 6.49 -13.83 -23.37
C LEU A 60 7.69 -13.45 -24.24
N ALA A 61 8.03 -12.16 -24.29
CA ALA A 61 9.20 -11.67 -25.02
C ALA A 61 10.51 -12.27 -24.49
N LYS A 62 10.64 -12.34 -23.16
CA LYS A 62 11.79 -12.98 -22.48
C LYS A 62 11.87 -14.47 -22.81
N SER A 63 10.75 -15.20 -22.76
CA SER A 63 10.71 -16.63 -23.11
C SER A 63 11.09 -16.88 -24.57
N LEU A 64 10.64 -16.02 -25.49
CA LEU A 64 10.93 -16.12 -26.92
C LEU A 64 12.29 -15.54 -27.32
N LYS A 65 12.98 -14.82 -26.40
CA LYS A 65 14.24 -14.10 -26.65
C LYS A 65 14.13 -13.10 -27.80
N VAL A 66 13.01 -12.39 -27.88
CA VAL A 66 12.74 -11.35 -28.88
C VAL A 66 12.37 -10.04 -28.19
N ASP A 67 12.42 -8.94 -28.95
CA ASP A 67 11.94 -7.65 -28.46
C ASP A 67 10.42 -7.70 -28.23
N PRO A 68 9.91 -7.21 -27.09
CA PRO A 68 8.48 -7.26 -26.77
C PRO A 68 7.60 -6.50 -27.77
N ARG A 69 8.13 -5.44 -28.40
CA ARG A 69 7.43 -4.67 -29.44
C ARG A 69 7.19 -5.51 -30.70
N GLY A 70 8.01 -6.54 -30.92
CA GLY A 70 7.89 -7.49 -32.02
C GLY A 70 6.90 -8.62 -31.77
N CYS A 71 6.59 -8.95 -30.50
CA CYS A 71 5.80 -10.14 -30.16
C CYS A 71 4.53 -9.89 -29.34
N PHE A 72 4.25 -8.65 -28.89
CA PHE A 72 3.06 -8.38 -28.05
C PHE A 72 1.73 -8.82 -28.67
N ARG A 73 1.60 -8.81 -30.01
CA ARG A 73 0.39 -9.27 -30.70
C ARG A 73 0.11 -10.76 -30.46
N GLN A 74 1.16 -11.58 -30.34
CA GLN A 74 1.02 -13.01 -30.07
C GLN A 74 0.44 -13.27 -28.67
N PHE A 75 0.69 -12.40 -27.69
CA PHE A 75 0.03 -12.48 -26.39
C PHE A 75 -1.49 -12.31 -26.55
N PHE A 76 -1.93 -11.28 -27.28
CA PHE A 76 -3.37 -11.02 -27.49
C PHE A 76 -4.06 -12.12 -28.32
N GLU A 77 -3.36 -12.75 -29.25
CA GLU A 77 -3.87 -13.92 -29.97
C GLU A 77 -4.07 -15.11 -29.01
N LYS A 78 -3.06 -15.39 -28.17
CA LYS A 78 -3.10 -16.50 -27.20
C LYS A 78 -4.16 -16.32 -26.14
N ILE A 79 -4.26 -15.14 -25.50
CA ILE A 79 -5.21 -14.90 -24.40
C ILE A 79 -6.67 -14.99 -24.87
N LYS A 80 -6.97 -14.64 -26.12
CA LYS A 80 -8.33 -14.72 -26.69
C LYS A 80 -8.80 -16.15 -26.96
N THR A 81 -7.87 -17.04 -27.25
CA THR A 81 -8.15 -18.47 -27.52
C THR A 81 -7.60 -19.37 -26.41
N ALA A 82 -7.24 -18.78 -25.27
CA ALA A 82 -6.63 -19.48 -24.15
C ALA A 82 -7.62 -20.49 -23.56
N ASP A 83 -7.10 -21.64 -23.16
CA ASP A 83 -7.85 -22.59 -22.38
C ASP A 83 -8.14 -22.04 -20.97
N GLN A 84 -9.07 -22.70 -20.27
CA GLN A 84 -9.48 -22.26 -18.93
C GLN A 84 -8.26 -22.20 -17.99
N GLN A 85 -7.33 -23.15 -18.10
CA GLN A 85 -6.14 -23.20 -17.26
C GLN A 85 -5.26 -21.94 -17.40
N TYR A 86 -5.07 -21.44 -18.63
CA TYR A 86 -4.29 -20.22 -18.84
C TYR A 86 -5.03 -18.96 -18.36
N GLN A 87 -6.36 -18.93 -18.51
CA GLN A 87 -7.18 -17.83 -17.96
C GLN A 87 -7.17 -17.82 -16.43
N ASP A 88 -7.25 -18.98 -15.80
CA ASP A 88 -7.18 -19.13 -14.34
C ASP A 88 -5.81 -18.67 -13.83
N ALA A 89 -4.72 -19.08 -14.47
CA ALA A 89 -3.37 -18.63 -14.10
C ALA A 89 -3.20 -17.11 -14.23
N PHE A 90 -3.78 -16.49 -15.26
CA PHE A 90 -3.79 -15.03 -15.43
C PHE A 90 -4.57 -14.34 -14.30
N ASN A 91 -5.76 -14.87 -13.96
CA ASN A 91 -6.59 -14.33 -12.89
C ASN A 91 -5.93 -14.49 -11.51
N ASP A 92 -5.29 -15.63 -11.24
CA ASP A 92 -4.55 -15.88 -10.00
C ASP A 92 -3.38 -14.91 -9.83
N GLU A 93 -2.64 -14.62 -10.90
CA GLU A 93 -1.56 -13.62 -10.85
C GLU A 93 -2.12 -12.21 -10.67
N LEU A 94 -3.27 -11.89 -11.28
CA LEU A 94 -3.95 -10.61 -11.09
C LEU A 94 -4.44 -10.41 -9.65
N GLU A 95 -5.07 -11.42 -9.04
CA GLU A 95 -5.46 -11.36 -7.62
C GLU A 95 -4.23 -11.23 -6.71
N SER A 96 -3.20 -12.04 -6.97
CA SER A 96 -1.94 -11.98 -6.22
C SER A 96 -1.29 -10.59 -6.32
N PHE A 97 -1.33 -9.97 -7.50
CA PHE A 97 -0.83 -8.62 -7.70
C PHE A 97 -1.67 -7.57 -6.96
N LYS A 98 -2.99 -7.66 -7.00
CA LYS A 98 -3.89 -6.76 -6.23
C LYS A 98 -3.61 -6.84 -4.74
N GLU A 99 -3.43 -8.04 -4.19
CA GLU A 99 -3.05 -8.23 -2.78
C GLU A 99 -1.70 -7.57 -2.45
N ARG A 100 -0.70 -7.71 -3.32
CA ARG A 100 0.59 -7.01 -3.15
C ARG A 100 0.42 -5.49 -3.16
N VAL A 101 -0.42 -4.95 -4.06
CA VAL A 101 -0.71 -3.51 -4.13
C VAL A 101 -1.37 -3.03 -2.83
N ARG A 102 -2.42 -3.73 -2.36
CA ARG A 102 -3.11 -3.43 -1.10
C ARG A 102 -2.15 -3.44 0.09
N GLY A 103 -1.29 -4.45 0.18
CA GLY A 103 -0.27 -4.53 1.22
C GLY A 103 0.72 -3.35 1.18
N ARG A 104 1.16 -2.94 -0.01
CA ARG A 104 2.09 -1.80 -0.17
C ARG A 104 1.41 -0.46 0.15
N ALA A 105 0.16 -0.29 -0.22
CA ALA A 105 -0.64 0.89 0.12
C ALA A 105 -0.84 1.00 1.63
N LYS A 106 -1.22 -0.10 2.30
CA LYS A 106 -1.36 -0.15 3.76
C LYS A 106 -0.10 0.28 4.49
N ILE A 107 1.07 -0.22 4.06
CA ILE A 107 2.37 0.20 4.63
C ILE A 107 2.61 1.71 4.48
N ARG A 108 2.24 2.31 3.35
CA ARG A 108 2.38 3.77 3.14
C ARG A 108 1.43 4.57 4.04
N ILE A 109 0.19 4.12 4.19
CA ILE A 109 -0.81 4.74 5.07
C ILE A 109 -0.35 4.65 6.54
N GLU A 110 0.04 3.46 7.01
CA GLU A 110 0.52 3.26 8.38
C GLU A 110 1.74 4.12 8.69
N LYS A 111 2.68 4.24 7.73
CA LYS A 111 3.84 5.13 7.88
C LYS A 111 3.41 6.59 8.04
N ALA A 112 2.51 7.08 7.19
CA ALA A 112 2.01 8.45 7.27
C ALA A 112 1.23 8.71 8.57
N MET A 113 0.41 7.76 9.01
CA MET A 113 -0.30 7.84 10.29
C MET A 113 0.67 7.91 11.48
N LYS A 114 1.70 7.07 11.49
CA LYS A 114 2.71 7.07 12.55
C LYS A 114 3.50 8.38 12.59
N GLU A 115 3.86 8.93 11.43
CA GLU A 115 4.52 10.24 11.33
C GLU A 115 3.62 11.35 11.88
N TYR A 116 2.33 11.33 11.53
CA TYR A 116 1.34 12.28 12.06
C TYR A 116 1.15 12.14 13.57
N GLU A 117 1.05 10.92 14.10
CA GLU A 117 0.93 10.66 15.54
C GLU A 117 2.17 11.15 16.32
N GLU A 118 3.37 10.96 15.77
CA GLU A 118 4.60 11.48 16.37
C GLU A 118 4.64 13.01 16.33
N GLU A 119 4.20 13.65 15.24
CA GLU A 119 4.10 15.11 15.20
C GLU A 119 3.12 15.66 16.24
N GLU A 120 1.95 15.03 16.40
CA GLU A 120 0.98 15.38 17.44
C GLU A 120 1.53 15.10 18.85
N ARG A 121 2.33 14.03 19.01
CA ARG A 121 3.07 13.72 20.24
C ARG A 121 4.05 14.81 20.59
N GLN A 122 4.86 15.26 19.63
CA GLN A 122 5.81 16.35 19.83
C GLN A 122 5.11 17.66 20.24
N LYS A 123 3.94 17.97 19.67
CA LYS A 123 3.16 19.18 20.04
C LYS A 123 2.61 19.16 21.46
N ARG A 124 2.32 17.98 22.02
CA ARG A 124 1.79 17.84 23.39
C ARG A 124 2.85 17.61 24.46
N LEU A 125 4.13 17.50 24.09
CA LEU A 125 5.21 17.37 25.06
C LEU A 125 5.25 18.58 26.00
N GLY A 126 5.32 18.31 27.29
CA GLY A 126 5.54 19.34 28.30
C GLY A 126 6.96 19.92 28.23
N PRO A 127 7.25 20.98 29.01
CA PRO A 127 8.56 21.66 29.01
C PRO A 127 9.76 20.75 29.33
N GLY A 128 9.54 19.57 29.92
CA GLY A 128 10.57 18.55 30.18
C GLY A 128 10.73 17.50 29.07
N GLY A 129 10.05 17.65 27.93
CA GLY A 129 10.09 16.67 26.84
C GLY A 129 9.33 15.37 27.12
N LEU A 130 8.49 15.35 28.16
CA LEU A 130 7.64 14.22 28.52
C LEU A 130 6.22 14.43 28.03
N ASP A 131 5.60 13.37 27.54
CA ASP A 131 4.19 13.36 27.17
C ASP A 131 3.33 13.20 28.44
N PRO A 132 2.46 14.17 28.77
CA PRO A 132 1.61 14.08 29.96
C PRO A 132 0.75 12.83 30.01
N VAL A 133 0.32 12.30 28.85
CA VAL A 133 -0.51 11.09 28.76
C VAL A 133 0.33 9.86 29.11
N GLU A 134 1.52 9.72 28.50
CA GLU A 134 2.42 8.59 28.80
C GLU A 134 2.87 8.60 30.26
N VAL A 135 3.15 9.80 30.80
CA VAL A 135 3.46 9.94 32.23
C VAL A 135 2.30 9.44 33.05
N TYR A 136 1.07 9.92 32.78
CA TYR A 136 -0.13 9.51 33.53
C TYR A 136 -0.35 8.00 33.50
N GLU A 137 -0.27 7.37 32.33
CA GLU A 137 -0.46 5.92 32.18
C GLU A 137 0.64 5.10 32.87
N SER A 138 1.87 5.63 32.96
CA SER A 138 2.97 4.99 33.65
C SER A 138 2.88 5.09 35.19
N LEU A 139 2.05 5.99 35.71
CA LEU A 139 1.91 6.18 37.16
C LEU A 139 1.19 4.99 37.82
N PRO A 140 1.49 4.69 39.09
CA PRO A 140 0.72 3.71 39.86
C PRO A 140 -0.78 4.08 39.92
N PRO A 141 -1.70 3.11 39.99
CA PRO A 141 -3.14 3.36 40.06
C PRO A 141 -3.55 4.29 41.21
N GLU A 142 -2.85 4.23 42.34
CA GLU A 142 -3.08 5.12 43.49
C GLU A 142 -2.78 6.58 43.14
N MET A 143 -1.69 6.83 42.40
CA MET A 143 -1.31 8.17 41.92
C MET A 143 -2.26 8.66 40.83
N GLN A 144 -2.64 7.80 39.88
CA GLN A 144 -3.64 8.12 38.84
C GLN A 144 -4.95 8.60 39.49
N LYS A 145 -5.45 7.85 40.49
CA LYS A 145 -6.65 8.20 41.24
C LYS A 145 -6.53 9.55 41.96
N CYS A 146 -5.37 9.86 42.55
CA CYS A 146 -5.13 11.16 43.17
C CYS A 146 -5.27 12.32 42.17
N PHE A 147 -4.77 12.14 40.94
CA PHE A 147 -4.88 13.14 39.87
C PHE A 147 -6.31 13.25 39.32
N ASP A 148 -7.03 12.13 39.15
CA ASP A 148 -8.44 12.12 38.73
C ASP A 148 -9.35 12.85 39.72
N GLU A 149 -9.17 12.59 41.02
CA GLU A 149 -9.95 13.19 42.11
C GLU A 149 -9.46 14.61 42.45
N LYS A 150 -8.32 15.03 41.91
CA LYS A 150 -7.63 16.30 42.20
C LYS A 150 -7.37 16.48 43.70
N ASP A 151 -7.10 15.39 44.40
CA ASP A 151 -6.88 15.36 45.85
C ASP A 151 -5.39 15.47 46.17
N ILE A 152 -4.98 16.69 46.55
CA ILE A 152 -3.60 17.01 46.91
C ILE A 152 -3.16 16.27 48.19
N GLN A 153 -4.09 16.01 49.10
CA GLN A 153 -3.81 15.41 50.40
C GLN A 153 -3.57 13.91 50.25
N MET A 154 -4.39 13.24 49.44
CA MET A 154 -4.19 11.85 49.06
C MET A 154 -2.87 11.65 48.30
N LEU A 155 -2.49 12.59 47.43
CA LEU A 155 -1.21 12.54 46.71
C LEU A 155 0.00 12.58 47.66
N GLN A 156 -0.04 13.46 48.66
CA GLN A 156 1.04 13.57 49.67
C GLN A 156 1.17 12.29 50.51
N ASP A 157 0.05 11.67 50.88
CA ASP A 157 0.04 10.42 51.64
C ASP A 157 0.62 9.25 50.84
N VAL A 158 0.33 9.18 49.53
CA VAL A 158 0.89 8.16 48.65
C VAL A 158 2.39 8.35 48.49
N ILE A 159 2.86 9.58 48.23
CA ILE A 159 4.30 9.90 48.10
C ILE A 159 5.07 9.52 49.36
N THR A 160 4.51 9.76 50.55
CA THR A 160 5.17 9.45 51.83
C THR A 160 5.34 7.94 52.06
N LYS A 161 4.52 7.11 51.41
CA LYS A 161 4.57 5.63 51.49
C LYS A 161 5.46 5.00 50.43
N MET A 162 5.87 5.76 49.41
CA MET A 162 6.78 5.26 48.37
C MET A 162 8.22 5.27 48.88
N ASP A 163 8.99 4.24 48.51
CA ASP A 163 10.40 4.14 48.91
C ASP A 163 11.20 5.32 48.33
N PRO A 164 11.89 6.12 49.17
CA PRO A 164 12.77 7.16 48.68
C PRO A 164 13.96 6.49 47.97
N THR A 165 14.10 6.76 46.68
CA THR A 165 15.28 6.37 45.90
C THR A 165 16.44 7.32 46.12
#